data_AF-A0A1H8YIX6-F1
#
_entry.id   AF-A0A1H8YIX6-F1
#
_cell.length_a   1.000
_cell.length_b   1.000
_cell.length_c   1.000
_cell.angle_alpha   90.00
_cell.angle_beta   90.00
_cell.angle_gamma   90.00
#
_symmetry.space_group_name_H-M   'P 1'
#
loop_
_entity.id
_entity.type
_entity.pdbx_description
1 polymer ?
#
loop_
_entity_poly.entity_id
_entity_poly.type
_entity_poly.pdbx_seq_one_letter_code
_entity_poly.pdbx_strand_id
1 'polypeptide(L)'
;WQVWHLTGGLPVAVDLALEIDLLSDATSTAKANALFHLSKEAIKRRLLDELWKAKAATAPRSLAAVLVSEPVLEAVRKEVRRRTTYNSDVREIEKIIRADVVRAELQT
;
A
#
# COMPACT_ATOMS: atom_id res chain seq x y z
N TRP A 1 -2.93 -17.17 -12.65
CA TRP A 1 -3.04 -17.74 -11.30
C TRP A 1 -3.16 -16.60 -10.31
N GLN A 2 -4.08 -16.70 -9.35
CA GLN A 2 -4.32 -15.68 -8.34
C GLN A 2 -4.37 -16.31 -6.94
N VAL A 3 -3.86 -15.58 -5.96
CA VAL A 3 -3.86 -15.96 -4.55
C VAL A 3 -4.50 -14.82 -3.78
N TRP A 4 -5.51 -15.14 -2.98
CA TRP A 4 -6.27 -14.18 -2.20
C TRP A 4 -5.97 -14.37 -0.71
N HIS A 5 -5.75 -13.25 0.00
CA HIS A 5 -5.65 -13.22 1.46
C HIS A 5 -7.03 -12.90 2.04
N LEU A 6 -7.47 -13.72 2.98
CA LEU A 6 -8.73 -13.54 3.68
C LEU A 6 -8.45 -13.02 5.08
N THR A 7 -8.93 -11.81 5.37
CA THR A 7 -8.85 -11.24 6.72
C THR A 7 -10.21 -11.43 7.40
N GLY A 8 -10.21 -12.17 8.51
CA GLY A 8 -11.41 -12.40 9.31
C GLY A 8 -11.96 -11.10 9.89
N GLY A 9 -13.29 -11.00 9.98
CA GLY A 9 -14.01 -9.82 10.44
C GLY A 9 -15.43 -9.76 9.86
N LEU A 10 -16.22 -8.79 10.32
CA LEU A 10 -17.51 -8.43 9.73
C LEU A 10 -17.41 -6.96 9.26
N PRO A 11 -17.34 -6.69 7.93
CA PRO A 11 -17.30 -7.65 6.82
C PRO A 11 -15.95 -8.38 6.68
N VAL A 12 -15.96 -9.54 6.02
CA VAL A 12 -14.74 -10.26 5.62
C VAL A 12 -14.05 -9.45 4.53
N ALA A 13 -12.77 -9.13 4.72
CA ALA A 13 -11.96 -8.46 3.70
C ALA A 13 -11.21 -9.50 2.85
N VAL A 14 -11.23 -9.30 1.54
CA VAL A 14 -10.63 -10.20 0.54
C VAL A 14 -9.68 -9.38 -0.31
N ASP A 15 -8.37 -9.65 -0.17
CA ASP A 15 -7.32 -8.89 -0.84
C ASP A 15 -6.50 -9.78 -1.77
N LEU A 16 -6.17 -9.30 -2.97
CA LEU A 16 -5.31 -10.04 -3.90
C LEU A 16 -3.86 -10.00 -3.40
N ALA A 17 -3.37 -11.13 -2.88
CA ALA A 17 -2.02 -11.24 -2.36
C ALA A 17 -0.98 -11.41 -3.49
N LEU A 18 -1.31 -12.20 -4.51
CA LEU A 18 -0.40 -12.52 -5.60
C LEU A 18 -1.18 -12.83 -6.87
N GLU A 19 -0.73 -12.26 -7.98
CA GLU A 19 -1.23 -12.58 -9.31
C GLU A 19 -0.06 -12.89 -10.23
N ILE A 20 -0.21 -13.96 -11.01
CA ILE A 20 0.81 -14.47 -11.91
C ILE A 20 0.13 -14.79 -13.23
N ASP A 21 0.42 -13.99 -14.25
CA ASP A 21 0.03 -14.29 -15.62
C ASP A 21 1.06 -15.23 -16.26
N LEU A 22 0.67 -16.49 -16.42
CA LEU A 22 1.51 -17.51 -17.05
C LEU A 22 1.62 -17.35 -18.56
N LEU A 23 0.70 -16.62 -19.18
CA LEU A 23 0.65 -16.42 -20.63
C LEU A 23 1.30 -15.10 -21.06
N SER A 24 1.71 -14.28 -20.10
CA SER A 24 2.49 -13.06 -20.36
C SER A 24 3.83 -13.33 -21.04
N ASP A 25 4.45 -12.29 -21.59
CA ASP A 25 5.78 -12.35 -22.22
C ASP A 25 6.94 -12.46 -21.21
N ALA A 26 6.64 -12.57 -19.91
CA ALA A 26 7.66 -12.73 -18.88
C ALA A 26 8.46 -14.04 -19.05
N THR A 27 9.75 -13.99 -18.70
CA THR A 27 10.62 -15.17 -18.79
C THR A 27 10.12 -16.31 -17.90
N SER A 28 10.43 -17.55 -18.28
CA SER A 28 10.11 -18.73 -17.47
C SER A 28 10.68 -18.63 -16.05
N THR A 29 11.90 -18.09 -15.90
CA THR A 29 12.53 -17.84 -14.60
C THR A 29 11.73 -16.84 -13.76
N ALA A 30 11.27 -15.73 -14.34
CA ALA A 30 10.47 -14.74 -13.61
C ALA A 30 9.14 -15.34 -13.13
N LYS A 31 8.48 -16.13 -14.00
CA LYS A 31 7.23 -16.84 -13.66
C LYS A 31 7.47 -17.88 -12.55
N ALA A 32 8.55 -18.66 -12.63
CA ALA A 32 8.91 -19.65 -11.62
C ALA A 32 9.20 -19.00 -10.26
N ASN A 33 9.93 -17.88 -10.25
CA ASN A 33 10.19 -17.11 -9.03
C ASN A 33 8.90 -16.56 -8.42
N ALA A 34 7.95 -16.09 -9.23
CA ALA A 34 6.66 -15.65 -8.72
C ALA A 34 5.86 -16.80 -8.11
N LEU A 35 5.85 -17.97 -8.77
CA LEU A 35 5.19 -19.19 -8.27
C LEU A 35 5.87 -19.80 -7.04
N PHE A 36 7.15 -19.50 -6.78
CA PHE A 36 7.90 -20.05 -5.64
C PHE A 36 7.21 -19.81 -4.30
N HIS A 37 6.49 -18.69 -4.15
CA HIS A 37 5.71 -18.38 -2.95
C HIS A 37 4.59 -19.40 -2.66
N LEU A 38 4.19 -20.20 -3.64
CA LEU A 38 3.23 -21.30 -3.50
C LEU A 38 3.86 -22.64 -3.13
N SER A 39 5.20 -22.73 -3.12
CA SER A 39 5.88 -23.97 -2.75
C SER A 39 5.65 -24.31 -1.27
N LYS A 40 5.70 -25.61 -0.95
CA LYS A 40 5.58 -26.11 0.42
C LYS A 40 6.61 -25.46 1.36
N GLU A 41 7.84 -25.30 0.88
CA GLU A 41 8.94 -24.68 1.59
C GLU A 41 8.67 -23.21 1.89
N ALA A 42 8.17 -22.44 0.92
CA ALA A 42 7.84 -21.03 1.10
C ALA A 42 6.68 -20.83 2.08
N ILE A 43 5.65 -21.69 2.00
CA ILE A 43 4.52 -21.68 2.94
C ILE A 43 4.99 -22.02 4.36
N LYS A 44 5.81 -23.06 4.53
CA LYS A 44 6.38 -23.43 5.84
C LYS A 44 7.20 -22.29 6.46
N ARG A 45 7.86 -21.49 5.63
CA ARG A 45 8.65 -20.32 6.04
C ARG A 45 7.85 -19.01 6.13
N ARG A 46 6.53 -19.04 5.88
CA ARG A 46 5.64 -17.86 5.89
C ARG A 46 6.03 -16.77 4.90
N LEU A 47 6.72 -17.11 3.82
CA LEU A 47 7.16 -16.12 2.82
C LEU A 47 5.99 -15.47 2.07
N LEU A 48 4.87 -16.18 1.93
CA LEU A 48 3.65 -15.62 1.37
C LEU A 48 3.02 -14.57 2.30
N ASP A 49 3.05 -14.81 3.61
CA ASP A 49 2.56 -13.87 4.62
C ASP A 49 3.41 -12.60 4.64
N GLU A 50 4.74 -12.74 4.53
CA GLU A 50 5.67 -11.61 4.43
C GLU A 50 5.43 -10.79 3.17
N LEU A 51 5.25 -11.46 2.02
CA LEU A 51 4.92 -10.80 0.76
C LEU A 51 3.61 -10.02 0.87
N TRP A 52 2.57 -10.64 1.45
CA TRP A 52 1.29 -9.97 1.67
C TRP A 52 1.42 -8.77 2.60
N LYS A 53 2.12 -8.90 3.74
CA LYS A 53 2.34 -7.79 4.68
C LYS A 53 3.02 -6.60 4.03
N ALA A 54 4.06 -6.85 3.22
CA ALA A 54 4.76 -5.79 2.49
C ALA A 54 3.82 -5.09 1.50
N LYS A 55 3.01 -5.84 0.75
CA LYS A 55 2.00 -5.28 -0.17
C LYS A 55 0.92 -4.50 0.56
N ALA A 56 0.38 -5.03 1.66
CA ALA A 56 -0.64 -4.36 2.44
C ALA A 56 -0.13 -3.05 3.05
N ALA A 57 1.09 -3.03 3.57
CA ALA A 57 1.75 -1.84 4.11
C ALA A 57 2.03 -0.76 3.04
N THR A 58 2.14 -1.15 1.77
CA THR A 58 2.41 -0.22 0.65
C THR A 58 1.18 -0.01 -0.23
N ALA A 59 0.02 -0.54 0.17
CA ALA A 59 -1.21 -0.38 -0.57
C ALA A 59 -1.62 1.10 -0.62
N PRO A 60 -2.24 1.58 -1.71
CA PRO A 60 -2.61 2.99 -1.86
C PRO A 60 -3.37 3.58 -0.68
N ARG A 61 -4.30 2.81 -0.09
CA ARG A 61 -5.06 3.21 1.10
C ARG A 61 -4.20 3.33 2.36
N SER A 62 -3.25 2.40 2.55
CA SER A 62 -2.30 2.45 3.67
C SER A 62 -1.42 3.69 3.56
N LEU A 63 -0.87 3.96 2.37
CA LEU A 63 -0.07 5.15 2.12
C LEU A 63 -0.88 6.45 2.23
N ALA A 64 -2.12 6.47 1.75
CA ALA A 64 -3.02 7.61 1.90
C ALA A 64 -3.25 7.96 3.38
N ALA A 65 -3.46 6.95 4.24
CA ALA A 65 -3.60 7.14 5.68
C ALA A 65 -2.30 7.69 6.31
N VAL A 66 -1.13 7.24 5.85
CA VAL A 66 0.17 7.77 6.31
C VAL A 66 0.34 9.23 5.90
N LEU A 67 -0.04 9.62 4.68
CA LEU A 67 0.12 10.99 4.17
C LEU A 67 -0.66 12.03 4.99
N VAL A 68 -1.80 11.63 5.58
CA VAL A 68 -2.63 12.49 6.42
C VAL A 68 -2.36 12.31 7.92
N SER A 69 -1.29 11.58 8.28
CA SER A 69 -0.89 11.45 9.68
C SER A 69 -0.25 12.74 10.20
N GLU A 70 -0.47 13.04 11.48
CA GLU A 70 0.08 14.22 12.16
C GLU A 70 1.60 14.46 11.92
N PRO A 71 2.51 13.46 12.08
CA PRO A 71 3.94 13.70 11.84
C PRO A 71 4.26 14.07 10.38
N VAL A 72 3.50 13.53 9.41
CA VAL A 72 3.70 13.84 8.00
C VAL A 72 3.14 15.22 7.67
N LEU A 73 1.95 15.55 8.16
CA LEU A 73 1.36 16.88 7.98
C LEU A 73 2.24 17.98 8.59
N GLU A 74 2.84 17.72 9.75
CA GLU A 74 3.81 18.62 10.38
C GLU A 74 5.10 18.76 9.57
N ALA A 75 5.61 17.66 9.00
CA ALA A 75 6.75 17.71 8.10
C ALA A 75 6.44 18.55 6.84
N VAL A 76 5.26 18.38 6.25
CA VAL A 76 4.78 19.19 5.12
C VAL A 76 4.69 20.66 5.51
N ARG A 77 4.08 20.99 6.66
CA ARG A 77 4.00 22.38 7.15
C ARG A 77 5.39 23.01 7.29
N LYS A 78 6.34 22.31 7.92
CA LYS A 78 7.71 22.79 8.10
C LYS A 78 8.40 23.04 6.75
N GLU A 79 8.20 22.14 5.79
CA GLU A 79 8.78 22.26 4.47
C GLU A 79 8.18 23.42 3.65
N VAL A 80 6.86 23.63 3.73
CA VAL A 80 6.18 24.79 3.14
C VAL A 80 6.73 26.08 3.72
N ARG A 81 6.83 26.18 5.05
CA ARG A 81 7.39 27.36 5.73
C ARG A 81 8.84 27.59 5.33
N ARG A 82 9.66 26.55 5.20
CA ARG A 82 11.06 26.65 4.79
C ARG A 82 11.20 27.23 3.37
N ARG A 83 10.31 26.86 2.45
CA ARG A 83 10.38 27.29 1.04
C ARG A 83 9.72 28.64 0.77
N THR A 84 8.69 28.99 1.52
CA THR A 84 7.82 30.14 1.21
C THR A 84 7.79 31.20 2.30
N THR A 85 8.41 30.94 3.46
CA THR A 85 8.32 31.77 4.68
C THR A 85 6.90 31.84 5.29
N TYR A 86 5.89 31.29 4.62
CA TYR A 86 4.51 31.26 5.06
C TYR A 86 4.27 30.14 6.09
N ASN A 87 3.61 30.46 7.20
CA ASN A 87 3.27 29.50 8.24
C ASN A 87 1.80 29.08 8.08
N SER A 88 1.57 28.03 7.29
CA SER A 88 0.24 27.47 7.04
C SER A 88 -0.32 26.72 8.25
N ASP A 89 -1.66 26.68 8.37
CA ASP A 89 -2.34 25.81 9.32
C ASP A 89 -2.25 24.34 8.87
N VAL A 90 -1.91 23.45 9.81
CA VAL A 90 -1.86 21.99 9.58
C VAL A 90 -3.22 21.47 9.13
N ARG A 91 -4.32 22.02 9.66
CA ARG A 91 -5.69 21.59 9.29
C ARG A 91 -6.05 21.97 7.86
N GLU A 92 -5.57 23.12 7.40
CA GLU A 92 -5.75 23.56 6.02
C GLU A 92 -4.93 22.67 5.06
N ILE A 93 -3.68 22.36 5.42
CA ILE A 93 -2.85 21.40 4.68
C ILE A 93 -3.53 20.03 4.59
N GLU A 94 -4.05 19.51 5.70
CA GLU A 94 -4.77 18.23 5.71
C GLU A 94 -5.97 18.26 4.77
N LYS A 95 -6.78 19.33 4.83
CA LYS A 95 -7.96 19.50 3.98
C LYS A 95 -7.58 19.50 2.51
N ILE A 96 -6.54 20.22 2.11
CA ILE A 96 -6.07 20.28 0.71
C ILE A 96 -5.51 18.92 0.28
N ILE A 97 -4.72 18.25 1.13
CA ILE A 97 -4.17 16.93 0.81
C ILE A 97 -5.30 15.91 0.58
N ARG A 98 -6.34 15.93 1.42
CA ARG A 98 -7.51 15.07 1.24
C ARG A 98 -8.34 15.45 0.03
N ALA A 99 -8.59 16.73 -0.22
CA ALA A 99 -9.47 17.14 -1.32
C ALA A 99 -8.82 16.98 -2.69
N ASP A 100 -7.55 17.39 -2.82
CA ASP A 100 -6.94 17.69 -4.12
C ASP A 100 -5.74 16.81 -4.46
N VAL A 101 -5.10 16.18 -3.47
CA VAL A 101 -3.86 15.40 -3.67
C VAL A 101 -4.12 13.89 -3.62
N VAL A 102 -4.90 13.44 -2.63
CA VAL A 102 -5.27 12.02 -2.46
C VAL A 102 -6.56 11.76 -3.23
N ARG A 103 -6.58 10.71 -4.04
CA ARG A 103 -7.79 10.31 -4.77
C ARG A 103 -8.92 9.97 -3.79
N ALA A 104 -10.14 10.42 -4.09
CA ALA A 104 -11.28 10.30 -3.17
C ALA A 104 -11.58 8.84 -2.78
N GLU A 105 -11.41 7.90 -3.72
CA GLU A 105 -11.64 6.47 -3.50
C GLU A 105 -10.68 5.83 -2.49
N LEU A 106 -9.55 6.47 -2.16
CA LEU A 106 -8.57 5.96 -1.20
C LEU A 106 -8.85 6.39 0.25
N GLN A 107 -9.88 7.22 0.46
CA GLN A 107 -10.20 7.85 1.74
C GLN A 107 -11.40 7.23 2.45
N THR A 108 -12.18 6.41 1.75
CA THR A 108 -13.34 5.66 2.26
C THR A 108 -12.90 4.29 2.73
#